data_AF-A0A9P6WNJ4-F1
#
_entry.id   AF-A0A9P6WNJ4-F1
#
_cell.length_a   1.000
_cell.length_b   1.000
_cell.length_c   1.000
_cell.angle_alpha   90.00
_cell.angle_beta   90.00
_cell.angle_gamma   90.00
#
_symmetry.space_group_name_H-M   'P 1'
#
loop_
_entity.id
_entity.type
_entity.pdbx_description
1 polymer ?
#
loop_
_entity_poly.entity_id
_entity_poly.type
_entity_poly.pdbx_seq_one_letter_code
_entity_poly.pdbx_strand_id
1 'polypeptide(L)'
;MGKCLTIVKLVGIGSLGISSGTFLLSSLACVPDIIKEIKDSEQFKQDISKVITSLRLGFWSLGSISTYLLYQAYAKSPLYAKHPYLIYAALTFPIALIYNYYFNYSNEQEILTDSRDEIIYKKEKKIIEKIVEPEVDTSPLDNSVYNDLGNRSPKIEKSEIEVEVPVVSKVSLSSNEYKSLLNIVNKSHLYTGIILGAGFLLGSIGYIGDNLK
;
A
#
# COMPACT_ATOMS: atom_id res chain seq x y z
N MET A 1 -36.54 0.70 24.46
CA MET A 1 -35.08 0.63 24.22
C MET A 1 -34.38 1.62 25.14
N GLY A 2 -33.25 1.26 25.77
CA GLY A 2 -32.51 2.24 26.59
C GLY A 2 -31.97 3.36 25.71
N LYS A 3 -32.27 4.63 26.02
CA LYS A 3 -31.89 5.81 25.21
C LYS A 3 -30.41 5.81 24.82
N CYS A 4 -29.54 5.36 25.73
CA CYS A 4 -28.10 5.22 25.50
C CYS A 4 -27.77 4.27 24.34
N LEU A 5 -28.45 3.13 24.23
CA LEU A 5 -28.22 2.15 23.16
C LEU A 5 -28.62 2.71 21.79
N THR A 6 -29.73 3.44 21.73
CA THR A 6 -30.18 4.12 20.51
C THR A 6 -29.16 5.13 20.02
N ILE A 7 -28.60 5.94 20.93
CA ILE A 7 -27.57 6.94 20.61
C ILE A 7 -26.31 6.25 20.08
N VAL A 8 -25.84 5.18 20.74
CA VAL A 8 -24.65 4.44 20.31
C VAL A 8 -24.81 3.87 18.89
N LYS A 9 -25.98 3.27 18.59
CA LYS A 9 -26.29 2.78 17.23
C LYS A 9 -26.26 3.92 16.22
N LEU A 10 -26.93 5.03 16.52
CA LEU A 10 -27.02 6.18 15.62
C LEU A 10 -25.65 6.81 15.35
N VAL A 11 -24.81 6.96 16.39
CA VAL A 11 -23.44 7.46 16.23
C VAL A 11 -22.61 6.50 15.40
N GLY A 12 -22.68 5.19 15.67
CA GLY A 12 -21.97 4.18 14.88
C GLY A 12 -22.37 4.21 13.39
N ILE A 13 -23.66 4.21 13.09
CA ILE A 13 -24.18 4.30 11.72
C ILE A 13 -23.78 5.63 11.08
N GLY A 14 -23.91 6.75 11.80
CA GLY A 14 -23.51 8.07 11.34
C GLY A 14 -22.03 8.15 10.97
N SER A 15 -21.14 7.57 11.79
CA SER A 15 -19.71 7.51 11.50
C SER A 15 -19.39 6.72 10.23
N LEU A 16 -20.08 5.60 9.98
CA LEU A 16 -19.98 4.87 8.71
C LEU A 16 -20.47 5.69 7.52
N GLY A 17 -21.59 6.41 7.69
CA GLY A 17 -22.14 7.28 6.65
C GLY A 17 -21.20 8.41 6.27
N ILE A 18 -20.62 9.10 7.25
CA ILE A 18 -19.63 10.17 7.02
C ILE A 18 -18.37 9.60 6.35
N SER A 19 -17.88 8.45 6.81
CA SER A 19 -16.71 7.81 6.19
C SER A 19 -17.00 7.36 4.76
N SER A 20 -18.18 6.81 4.47
CA SER A 20 -18.58 6.45 3.10
C SER A 20 -18.69 7.68 2.22
N GLY A 21 -19.37 8.72 2.71
CA GLY A 21 -19.59 9.98 1.99
C GLY A 21 -18.28 10.68 1.62
N THR A 22 -17.32 10.75 2.55
CA THR A 22 -16.01 11.37 2.28
C THR A 22 -15.23 10.64 1.18
N PHE A 23 -15.24 9.31 1.15
CA PHE A 23 -14.59 8.52 0.09
C PHE A 23 -15.30 8.66 -1.26
N LEU A 24 -16.63 8.63 -1.27
CA LEU A 24 -17.41 8.80 -2.49
C LEU A 24 -17.26 10.21 -3.07
N LEU A 25 -17.29 11.25 -2.22
CA LEU A 25 -17.06 12.63 -2.63
C LEU A 25 -15.63 12.83 -3.16
N SER A 26 -14.64 12.24 -2.48
CA SER A 26 -13.27 12.27 -2.97
C SER A 26 -13.18 11.65 -4.37
N SER A 27 -13.79 10.49 -4.57
CA SER A 27 -13.72 9.76 -5.84
C SER A 27 -14.48 10.42 -6.98
N LEU A 28 -15.67 10.97 -6.71
CA LEU A 28 -16.56 11.49 -7.74
C LEU A 28 -16.30 12.96 -8.10
N ALA A 29 -15.77 13.75 -7.16
CA ALA A 29 -15.54 15.18 -7.37
C ALA A 29 -14.07 15.56 -7.22
N CYS A 30 -13.44 15.30 -6.06
CA CYS A 30 -12.11 15.85 -5.79
C CYS A 30 -11.04 15.29 -6.72
N VAL A 31 -10.93 13.96 -6.84
CA VAL A 31 -9.89 13.33 -7.68
C VAL A 31 -10.03 13.69 -9.17
N PRO A 32 -11.21 13.60 -9.81
CA PRO A 32 -11.32 13.97 -11.22
C PRO A 32 -11.05 15.44 -11.49
N ASP A 33 -11.37 16.35 -10.58
CA ASP A 33 -11.03 17.77 -10.73
C ASP A 33 -9.53 18.00 -10.59
N ILE A 34 -8.89 17.32 -9.64
CA ILE A 34 -7.43 17.28 -9.50
C ILE A 34 -6.76 16.77 -10.78
N ILE A 35 -7.29 15.72 -11.44
CA ILE A 35 -6.74 15.18 -12.71
C ILE A 35 -6.75 16.21 -13.82
N LYS A 36 -7.82 17.02 -13.92
CA LYS A 36 -7.96 18.05 -14.96
C LYS A 36 -6.98 19.20 -14.76
N GLU A 37 -6.66 19.52 -13.52
CA GLU A 37 -5.82 20.66 -13.14
C GLU A 37 -4.35 20.31 -12.90
N ILE A 38 -3.90 19.11 -13.31
CA ILE A 38 -2.49 18.68 -13.15
C ILE A 38 -1.55 19.73 -13.76
N LYS A 39 -0.96 20.51 -12.86
CA LYS A 39 0.19 21.36 -13.10
C LYS A 39 1.35 20.70 -12.36
N ASP A 40 2.52 20.71 -12.98
CA ASP A 40 3.74 20.13 -12.42
C ASP A 40 4.33 21.05 -11.34
N SER A 41 3.50 21.45 -10.38
CA SER A 41 3.87 22.33 -9.27
C SER A 41 4.00 21.51 -7.98
N GLU A 42 5.01 21.82 -7.17
CA GLU A 42 5.17 21.20 -5.85
C GLU A 42 3.95 21.42 -4.94
N GLN A 43 3.28 22.56 -5.12
CA GLN A 43 2.07 22.92 -4.39
C GLN A 43 0.91 21.94 -4.63
N PHE A 44 0.74 21.51 -5.89
CA PHE A 44 -0.26 20.52 -6.26
C PHE A 44 -0.01 19.16 -5.59
N LYS A 45 1.25 18.73 -5.55
CA LYS A 45 1.66 17.47 -4.88
C LYS A 45 1.38 17.53 -3.38
N GLN A 46 1.67 18.67 -2.74
CA GLN A 46 1.37 18.87 -1.31
C GLN A 46 -0.13 18.82 -1.02
N ASP A 47 -0.97 19.40 -1.87
CA ASP A 47 -2.41 19.43 -1.67
C ASP A 47 -3.04 18.03 -1.82
N ILE A 48 -2.61 17.26 -2.81
CA ILE A 48 -3.01 15.84 -2.95
C ILE A 48 -2.58 15.04 -1.73
N SER A 49 -1.33 15.22 -1.29
CA SER A 49 -0.80 14.52 -0.12
C SER A 49 -1.63 14.83 1.13
N LYS A 50 -2.00 16.10 1.35
CA LYS A 50 -2.90 16.49 2.45
C LYS A 50 -4.27 15.83 2.34
N VAL A 51 -4.87 15.80 1.14
CA VAL A 51 -6.18 15.16 0.91
C VAL A 51 -6.13 13.67 1.21
N ILE A 52 -5.16 12.94 0.66
CA ILE A 52 -4.99 11.49 0.91
C ILE A 52 -4.75 11.21 2.40
N THR A 53 -3.89 12.00 3.04
CA THR A 53 -3.57 11.82 4.47
C THR A 53 -4.78 12.11 5.36
N SER A 54 -5.55 13.15 5.04
CA SER A 54 -6.79 13.50 5.75
C SER A 54 -7.84 12.40 5.59
N LEU A 55 -8.02 11.85 4.38
CA LEU A 55 -8.92 10.74 4.11
C LEU A 55 -8.52 9.48 4.89
N ARG A 56 -7.22 9.15 4.96
CA ARG A 56 -6.72 8.06 5.82
C ARG A 56 -7.09 8.28 7.26
N LEU A 57 -6.77 9.45 7.83
CA LEU A 57 -7.06 9.73 9.24
C LEU A 57 -8.57 9.62 9.52
N GLY A 58 -9.40 10.16 8.62
CA GLY A 58 -10.85 10.02 8.68
C GLY A 58 -11.31 8.56 8.62
N PHE A 59 -10.81 7.79 7.66
CA PHE A 59 -11.12 6.36 7.50
C PHE A 59 -10.82 5.56 8.76
N TRP A 60 -9.60 5.69 9.27
CA TRP A 60 -9.13 4.92 10.43
C TRP A 60 -9.90 5.31 11.68
N SER A 61 -10.10 6.60 11.92
CA SER A 61 -10.81 7.09 13.11
C SER A 61 -12.30 6.77 13.06
N LEU A 62 -13.04 7.24 12.05
CA LEU A 62 -14.48 7.05 11.97
C LEU A 62 -14.86 5.57 11.78
N GLY A 63 -14.08 4.84 10.97
CA GLY A 63 -14.30 3.42 10.76
C GLY A 63 -14.11 2.59 12.02
N SER A 64 -13.00 2.79 12.74
CA SER A 64 -12.73 2.07 14.00
C SER A 64 -13.76 2.40 15.08
N ILE A 65 -14.11 3.69 15.22
CA ILE A 65 -15.14 4.14 16.16
C ILE A 65 -16.48 3.48 15.82
N SER A 66 -16.86 3.47 14.54
CA SER A 66 -18.13 2.85 14.13
C SER A 66 -18.19 1.36 14.44
N THR A 67 -17.18 0.59 14.01
CA THR A 67 -17.12 -0.86 14.26
C THR A 67 -17.15 -1.16 15.76
N TYR A 68 -16.41 -0.39 16.56
CA TYR A 68 -16.41 -0.55 18.01
C TYR A 68 -17.78 -0.26 18.63
N LEU A 69 -18.42 0.85 18.25
CA LEU A 69 -19.74 1.22 18.78
C LEU A 69 -20.82 0.22 18.38
N LEU A 70 -20.83 -0.24 17.13
CA LEU A 70 -21.79 -1.23 16.63
C LEU A 70 -21.59 -2.60 17.28
N TYR A 71 -20.34 -3.01 17.48
CA TYR A 71 -20.01 -4.23 18.21
C TYR A 71 -20.47 -4.15 19.67
N GLN A 72 -20.17 -3.04 20.36
CA GLN A 72 -20.61 -2.83 21.74
C GLN A 72 -22.14 -2.78 21.84
N ALA A 73 -22.81 -2.14 20.88
CA ALA A 73 -24.26 -2.12 20.80
C ALA A 73 -24.81 -3.55 20.68
N TYR A 74 -24.21 -4.41 19.86
CA TYR A 74 -24.61 -5.81 19.75
C TYR A 74 -24.36 -6.59 21.06
N ALA A 75 -23.15 -6.49 21.62
CA ALA A 75 -22.73 -7.26 22.79
C ALA A 75 -23.55 -6.94 24.04
N LYS A 76 -23.89 -5.66 24.25
CA LYS A 76 -24.62 -5.16 25.42
C LYS A 76 -26.14 -5.13 25.24
N SER A 77 -26.67 -5.42 24.04
CA SER A 77 -28.11 -5.51 23.83
C SER A 77 -28.70 -6.74 24.52
N PRO A 78 -29.93 -6.65 25.09
CA PRO A 78 -30.65 -7.81 25.58
C PRO A 78 -31.04 -8.74 24.41
N LEU A 79 -31.30 -10.02 24.69
CA LEU A 79 -31.52 -11.06 23.65
C LEU A 79 -32.57 -10.67 22.59
N TYR A 80 -33.65 -10.01 22.99
CA TYR A 80 -34.72 -9.58 22.08
C TYR A 80 -34.34 -8.37 21.19
N ALA A 81 -33.28 -7.64 21.52
CA ALA A 81 -32.78 -6.48 20.77
C ALA A 81 -31.40 -6.72 20.12
N LYS A 82 -30.89 -7.96 20.19
CA LYS A 82 -29.67 -8.39 19.50
C LYS A 82 -30.00 -8.66 18.03
N HIS A 83 -29.85 -7.63 17.21
CA HIS A 83 -30.08 -7.77 15.77
C HIS A 83 -28.78 -8.05 15.01
N PRO A 84 -28.78 -9.02 14.07
CA PRO A 84 -27.57 -9.41 13.34
C PRO A 84 -27.06 -8.30 12.40
N TYR A 85 -27.91 -7.36 11.99
CA TYR A 85 -27.49 -6.24 11.14
C TYR A 85 -26.37 -5.40 11.76
N LEU A 86 -26.29 -5.32 13.10
CA LEU A 86 -25.23 -4.58 13.80
C LEU A 86 -23.86 -5.19 13.53
N ILE A 87 -23.77 -6.53 13.49
CA ILE A 87 -22.53 -7.23 13.15
C ILE A 87 -22.20 -7.04 11.67
N TYR A 88 -23.19 -7.19 10.79
CA TYR A 88 -22.97 -7.01 9.35
C TYR A 88 -22.51 -5.60 9.00
N ALA A 89 -23.09 -4.58 9.64
CA ALA A 89 -22.65 -3.19 9.50
C ALA A 89 -21.26 -2.97 10.14
N ALA A 90 -20.96 -3.59 11.29
CA ALA A 90 -19.64 -3.47 11.92
C ALA A 90 -18.52 -4.12 11.09
N LEU A 91 -18.82 -5.18 10.33
CA LEU A 91 -17.87 -5.92 9.49
C LEU A 91 -17.47 -5.18 8.21
N THR A 92 -18.23 -4.18 7.76
CA THR A 92 -17.90 -3.49 6.50
C THR A 92 -16.61 -2.70 6.58
N PHE A 93 -16.28 -2.10 7.72
CA PHE A 93 -15.02 -1.40 7.90
C PHE A 93 -13.79 -2.34 7.88
N PRO A 94 -13.75 -3.46 8.62
CA PRO A 94 -12.68 -4.46 8.47
C PRO A 94 -12.49 -4.94 7.03
N ILE A 95 -13.59 -5.20 6.30
CA ILE A 95 -13.53 -5.60 4.89
C ILE A 95 -12.94 -4.47 4.03
N ALA A 96 -13.41 -3.24 4.23
CA ALA A 96 -12.90 -2.06 3.54
C ALA A 96 -11.41 -1.81 3.85
N LEU A 97 -10.98 -2.08 5.09
CA LEU A 97 -9.60 -1.92 5.53
C LEU A 97 -8.69 -2.95 4.87
N ILE A 98 -9.10 -4.22 4.81
CA ILE A 98 -8.38 -5.26 4.09
C ILE A 98 -8.26 -4.88 2.61
N TYR A 99 -9.37 -4.47 1.98
CA TYR A 99 -9.37 -4.04 0.59
C TYR A 99 -8.41 -2.88 0.35
N ASN A 100 -8.47 -1.83 1.18
CA ASN A 100 -7.62 -0.65 1.03
C ASN A 100 -6.14 -0.99 1.26
N TYR A 101 -5.83 -1.85 2.24
CA TYR A 101 -4.47 -2.28 2.52
C TYR A 101 -3.83 -3.00 1.34
N TYR A 102 -4.54 -3.96 0.71
CA TYR A 102 -3.98 -4.74 -0.39
C TYR A 102 -3.96 -4.00 -1.74
N PHE A 103 -4.98 -3.19 -2.04
CA PHE A 103 -5.14 -2.61 -3.38
C PHE A 103 -4.75 -1.13 -3.48
N ASN A 104 -4.74 -0.40 -2.37
CA ASN A 104 -4.58 1.06 -2.39
C ASN A 104 -3.28 1.52 -1.74
N TYR A 105 -2.83 0.86 -0.66
CA TYR A 105 -1.74 1.33 0.17
C TYR A 105 -0.44 1.58 -0.60
N SER A 106 -0.03 0.65 -1.46
CA SER A 106 1.19 0.79 -2.28
C SER A 106 1.10 1.98 -3.23
N ASN A 107 -0.01 2.11 -3.96
CA ASN A 107 -0.22 3.17 -4.93
C ASN A 107 -0.28 4.56 -4.27
N GLU A 108 -0.97 4.67 -3.13
CA GLU A 108 -0.95 5.91 -2.35
C GLU A 108 0.44 6.25 -1.84
N GLN A 109 1.23 5.26 -1.41
CA GLN A 109 2.58 5.50 -0.91
C GLN A 109 3.52 6.00 -2.01
N GLU A 110 3.39 5.48 -3.23
CA GLU A 110 4.12 5.98 -4.41
C GLU A 110 3.77 7.44 -4.71
N ILE A 111 2.47 7.80 -4.67
CA ILE A 111 2.02 9.18 -4.86
C ILE A 111 2.54 10.12 -3.76
N LEU A 112 2.51 9.67 -2.50
CA LEU A 112 2.93 10.48 -1.34
C LEU A 112 4.44 10.70 -1.31
N THR A 113 5.23 9.71 -1.73
CA THR A 113 6.69 9.78 -1.75
C THR A 113 7.20 10.46 -3.03
N ASP A 114 6.31 10.65 -4.02
CA ASP A 114 6.63 11.21 -5.35
C ASP A 114 7.77 10.45 -6.06
N SER A 115 8.00 9.20 -5.66
CA SER A 115 9.13 8.41 -6.10
C SER A 115 8.76 6.95 -6.24
N ARG A 116 9.27 6.31 -7.29
CA ARG A 116 9.20 4.88 -7.48
C ARG A 116 10.58 4.26 -7.33
N ASP A 117 10.62 3.08 -6.72
CA ASP A 117 11.82 2.27 -6.64
C ASP A 117 12.03 1.56 -7.99
N GLU A 118 13.00 2.04 -8.77
CA GLU A 118 13.45 1.36 -9.99
C GLU A 118 14.83 0.74 -9.78
N ILE A 119 14.99 -0.49 -10.28
CA ILE A 119 16.29 -1.18 -10.26
C ILE A 119 17.11 -0.60 -11.42
N ILE A 120 18.05 0.28 -11.09
CA ILE A 120 19.05 0.77 -12.04
C ILE A 120 20.31 -0.07 -11.88
N TYR A 121 20.78 -0.68 -12.97
CA TYR A 121 22.04 -1.40 -12.98
C TYR A 121 23.18 -0.39 -12.97
N LYS A 122 23.91 -0.30 -11.85
CA LYS A 122 25.15 0.46 -11.77
C LYS A 122 26.31 -0.46 -12.12
N LYS A 123 27.18 -0.01 -13.03
CA LYS A 123 28.45 -0.68 -13.29
C LYS A 123 29.39 -0.41 -12.11
N GLU A 124 29.64 -1.43 -11.30
CA GLU A 124 30.65 -1.39 -10.26
C GLU A 124 31.88 -2.18 -10.73
N LYS A 125 33.06 -1.61 -10.54
CA LYS A 125 34.31 -2.32 -10.81
C LYS A 125 34.58 -3.29 -9.68
N LYS A 126 34.48 -4.59 -9.97
CA LYS A 126 34.84 -5.64 -9.02
C LYS A 126 36.18 -6.23 -9.42
N ILE A 127 37.15 -6.17 -8.52
CA ILE A 127 38.44 -6.83 -8.71
C ILE A 127 38.22 -8.32 -8.45
N ILE A 128 38.35 -9.14 -9.49
CA ILE A 128 38.30 -10.59 -9.37
C ILE A 128 39.74 -11.10 -9.41
N GLU A 129 40.11 -11.87 -8.39
CA GLU A 129 41.40 -12.55 -8.33
C GLU A 129 41.28 -13.84 -9.15
N LYS A 130 41.86 -13.84 -10.35
CA LYS A 130 41.93 -15.05 -11.17
C LYS A 130 43.24 -15.76 -10.86
N ILE A 131 43.14 -17.00 -10.41
CA ILE A 131 44.30 -17.87 -10.22
C ILE A 131 44.75 -18.33 -11.60
N VAL A 132 45.92 -17.85 -12.05
CA VAL A 132 46.56 -18.33 -13.28
C VAL A 132 47.38 -19.55 -12.92
N GLU A 133 47.04 -20.70 -13.50
CA GLU A 133 47.85 -21.92 -13.38
C GLU A 133 49.23 -21.66 -14.01
N PRO A 134 50.33 -21.98 -13.31
CA PRO A 134 51.68 -21.76 -13.81
C PRO A 134 51.94 -22.64 -15.03
N GLU A 135 52.55 -22.08 -16.08
CA GLU A 135 52.97 -22.81 -17.26
C GLU A 135 53.82 -24.03 -16.87
N VAL A 136 53.39 -25.20 -17.34
CA VAL A 136 54.06 -26.47 -17.06
C VAL A 136 55.35 -26.53 -17.87
N ASP A 137 56.49 -26.51 -17.21
CA ASP A 137 57.78 -26.66 -17.90
C ASP A 137 57.88 -28.10 -18.40
N THR A 138 57.94 -28.25 -19.71
CA THR A 138 58.10 -29.55 -20.38
C THR A 138 59.51 -29.63 -20.94
N SER A 139 60.14 -30.78 -20.72
CA SER A 139 61.50 -31.07 -21.19
C SER A 139 61.54 -31.17 -22.71
N PRO A 140 62.47 -30.48 -23.40
CA PRO A 140 62.61 -30.57 -24.84
C PRO A 140 63.19 -31.90 -25.34
N LEU A 141 63.71 -32.76 -24.44
CA LEU A 141 64.26 -34.07 -24.82
C LEU A 141 63.26 -35.22 -24.73
N ASP A 142 62.31 -35.19 -23.78
CA ASP A 142 61.42 -36.32 -23.50
C ASP A 142 59.96 -35.94 -23.23
N ASN A 143 59.60 -34.65 -23.33
CA ASN A 143 58.26 -34.14 -22.99
C ASN A 143 57.76 -34.52 -21.59
N SER A 144 58.67 -34.89 -20.68
CA SER A 144 58.30 -35.17 -19.30
C SER A 144 57.96 -33.85 -18.57
N VAL A 145 56.94 -33.92 -17.72
CA VAL A 145 56.45 -32.78 -16.92
C VAL A 145 57.25 -32.73 -15.62
N TYR A 146 58.01 -31.66 -15.40
CA TYR A 146 58.67 -31.42 -14.13
C TYR A 146 57.71 -30.77 -13.14
N ASN A 147 57.25 -31.55 -12.16
CA ASN A 147 56.47 -31.02 -11.05
C ASN A 147 57.41 -30.68 -9.89
N ASP A 148 58.09 -29.54 -9.99
CA ASP A 148 58.98 -29.06 -8.92
C ASP A 148 58.15 -28.70 -7.68
N LEU A 149 58.30 -29.49 -6.61
CA LEU A 149 57.55 -29.39 -5.35
C LEU A 149 57.87 -28.09 -4.57
N GLY A 150 58.78 -27.26 -5.05
CA GLY A 150 59.40 -26.21 -4.27
C GLY A 150 58.85 -24.78 -4.36
N ASN A 151 58.17 -24.35 -5.45
CA ASN A 151 57.97 -22.88 -5.57
C ASN A 151 56.91 -22.34 -6.54
N ARG A 152 55.82 -23.07 -6.82
CA ARG A 152 54.75 -22.55 -7.70
C ARG A 152 53.54 -22.12 -6.89
N SER A 153 53.68 -21.06 -6.10
CA SER A 153 52.49 -20.37 -5.62
C SER A 153 51.75 -19.78 -6.82
N PRO A 154 50.43 -20.02 -6.96
CA PRO A 154 49.66 -19.49 -8.08
C PRO A 154 49.85 -17.97 -8.17
N LYS A 155 50.18 -17.47 -9.36
CA LYS A 155 50.16 -16.02 -9.60
C LYS A 155 48.70 -15.58 -9.61
N ILE A 156 48.36 -14.73 -8.66
CA ILE A 156 47.05 -14.08 -8.59
C ILE A 156 47.11 -12.86 -9.52
N GLU A 157 46.52 -12.98 -10.70
CA GLU A 157 46.27 -11.81 -11.54
C GLU A 157 44.95 -11.16 -11.13
N LYS A 158 45.02 -9.89 -10.75
CA LYS A 158 43.85 -9.05 -10.45
C LYS A 158 43.34 -8.50 -11.76
N SER A 159 42.21 -9.02 -12.25
CA SER A 159 41.50 -8.42 -13.37
C SER A 159 40.36 -7.55 -12.85
N GLU A 160 40.32 -6.29 -13.29
CA GLU A 160 39.16 -5.44 -13.10
C GLU A 160 38.07 -5.88 -14.08
N ILE A 161 36.99 -6.45 -13.56
CA ILE A 161 35.80 -6.76 -14.36
C ILE A 161 34.72 -5.78 -13.95
N GLU A 162 34.15 -5.05 -14.93
CA GLU A 162 32.95 -4.25 -14.70
C GLU A 162 31.77 -5.20 -14.52
N VAL A 163 31.23 -5.25 -13.30
CA VAL A 163 30.05 -6.04 -12.97
C VAL A 163 28.87 -5.09 -12.82
N GLU A 164 27.79 -5.33 -13.56
CA GLU A 164 26.54 -4.61 -13.39
C GLU A 164 25.85 -5.10 -12.11
N VAL A 165 25.83 -4.25 -11.08
CA VAL A 165 25.15 -4.50 -9.81
C VAL A 165 23.79 -3.79 -9.84
N PRO A 166 22.67 -4.49 -9.60
CA PRO A 166 21.37 -3.85 -9.49
C PRO A 166 21.33 -2.98 -8.23
N VAL A 167 21.16 -1.67 -8.41
CA VAL A 167 20.96 -0.71 -7.32
C VAL A 167 19.55 -0.13 -7.44
N VAL A 168 18.74 -0.29 -6.39
CA VAL A 168 17.42 0.33 -6.33
C VAL A 168 17.59 1.84 -6.14
N SER A 169 17.14 2.63 -7.09
CA SER A 169 17.16 4.09 -7.03
C SER A 169 15.76 4.66 -7.14
N LYS A 170 15.52 5.78 -6.46
CA LYS A 170 14.24 6.48 -6.45
C LYS A 170 14.14 7.40 -7.66
N VAL A 171 13.24 7.10 -8.58
CA VAL A 171 12.96 7.92 -9.76
C VAL A 171 11.68 8.72 -9.52
N SER A 172 11.69 10.01 -9.87
CA SER A 172 10.52 10.88 -9.74
C SER A 172 9.43 10.47 -10.73
N LEU A 173 8.18 10.46 -10.28
CA LEU A 173 7.03 10.05 -11.11
C LEU A 173 6.82 11.00 -12.29
N SER A 174 6.63 10.43 -13.48
CA SER A 174 6.19 11.20 -14.66
C SER A 174 4.72 11.63 -14.53
N SER A 175 4.35 12.76 -15.14
CA SER A 175 2.95 13.25 -15.12
C SER A 175 1.93 12.22 -15.61
N ASN A 176 2.30 11.40 -16.60
CA ASN A 176 1.42 10.33 -17.11
C ASN A 176 1.25 9.18 -16.12
N GLU A 177 2.32 8.82 -15.41
CA GLU A 177 2.31 7.79 -14.37
C GLU A 177 1.50 8.26 -13.17
N TYR A 178 1.68 9.52 -12.78
CA TYR A 178 0.91 10.17 -11.73
C TYR A 178 -0.59 10.13 -12.02
N LYS A 179 -1.00 10.46 -13.26
CA LYS A 179 -2.40 10.33 -13.72
C LYS A 179 -2.92 8.89 -13.63
N SER A 180 -2.11 7.92 -14.02
CA SER A 180 -2.47 6.50 -13.97
C SER A 180 -2.68 6.03 -12.53
N LEU A 181 -1.72 6.33 -11.64
CA LEU A 181 -1.81 6.00 -10.22
C LEU A 181 -3.01 6.67 -9.55
N LEU A 182 -3.23 7.96 -9.82
CA LEU A 182 -4.36 8.69 -9.25
C LEU A 182 -5.71 8.10 -9.72
N ASN A 183 -5.80 7.61 -10.96
CA ASN A 183 -6.99 6.87 -11.44
C ASN A 183 -7.19 5.52 -10.74
N ILE A 184 -6.11 4.81 -10.42
CA ILE A 184 -6.17 3.55 -9.66
C ILE A 184 -6.65 3.84 -8.23
N VAL A 185 -6.06 4.84 -7.56
CA VAL A 185 -6.47 5.29 -6.23
C VAL A 185 -7.92 5.75 -6.23
N ASN A 186 -8.34 6.50 -7.26
CA ASN A 186 -9.73 6.93 -7.43
C ASN A 186 -10.71 5.75 -7.43
N LYS A 187 -10.43 4.72 -8.24
CA LYS A 187 -11.26 3.51 -8.28
C LYS A 187 -11.28 2.81 -6.94
N SER A 188 -10.14 2.72 -6.26
CA SER A 188 -10.06 2.11 -4.93
C SER A 188 -10.88 2.88 -3.89
N HIS A 189 -10.84 4.21 -3.93
CA HIS A 189 -11.66 5.07 -3.08
C HIS A 189 -13.15 4.87 -3.35
N LEU A 190 -13.56 4.73 -4.62
CA LEU A 190 -14.94 4.40 -5.00
C LEU A 190 -15.41 3.08 -4.36
N TYR A 191 -14.64 2.01 -4.55
CA TYR A 191 -14.99 0.69 -4.00
C TYR A 191 -15.02 0.70 -2.46
N THR A 192 -14.04 1.36 -1.83
CA THR A 192 -14.01 1.54 -0.37
C THR A 192 -15.27 2.28 0.10
N GLY A 193 -15.64 3.37 -0.59
CA GLY A 193 -16.86 4.14 -0.31
C GLY A 193 -18.13 3.30 -0.45
N ILE A 194 -18.23 2.44 -1.47
CA ILE A 194 -19.35 1.52 -1.69
C ILE A 194 -19.45 0.48 -0.57
N ILE A 195 -18.34 -0.14 -0.18
CA ILE A 195 -18.32 -1.15 0.90
C ILE A 195 -18.81 -0.54 2.21
N LEU A 196 -18.29 0.64 2.58
CA LEU A 196 -18.75 1.37 3.77
C LEU A 196 -20.21 1.81 3.64
N GLY A 197 -20.61 2.26 2.44
CA GLY A 197 -21.97 2.70 2.13
C GLY A 197 -23.00 1.58 2.27
N ALA A 198 -22.65 0.35 1.87
CA ALA A 198 -23.47 -0.83 2.11
C ALA A 198 -23.68 -1.07 3.62
N GLY A 199 -22.63 -0.92 4.42
CA GLY A 199 -22.73 -0.99 5.89
C GLY A 199 -23.62 0.09 6.50
N PHE A 200 -23.49 1.32 6.00
CA PHE A 200 -24.36 2.44 6.38
C PHE A 200 -25.83 2.17 6.04
N LEU A 201 -26.13 1.67 4.84
CA LEU A 201 -27.50 1.34 4.43
C LEU A 201 -28.08 0.20 5.27
N LEU A 202 -27.33 -0.90 5.47
CA LEU A 202 -27.74 -2.01 6.32
C LEU A 202 -28.02 -1.54 7.76
N GLY A 203 -27.12 -0.72 8.32
CA GLY A 203 -27.28 -0.13 9.64
C GLY A 203 -28.51 0.77 9.73
N SER A 204 -28.75 1.60 8.72
CA SER A 204 -29.88 2.54 8.68
C SER A 204 -31.22 1.81 8.57
N ILE A 205 -31.32 0.81 7.68
CA ILE A 205 -32.53 -0.01 7.52
C ILE A 205 -32.83 -0.75 8.82
N GLY A 206 -31.81 -1.36 9.44
CA GLY A 206 -31.95 -2.04 10.73
C GLY A 206 -32.39 -1.08 11.84
N TYR A 207 -31.79 0.10 11.92
CA TYR A 207 -32.13 1.12 12.91
C TYR A 207 -33.56 1.65 12.77
N ILE A 208 -34.02 1.89 11.54
CA ILE A 208 -35.41 2.30 11.29
C ILE A 208 -36.36 1.16 11.67
N GLY A 209 -36.05 -0.08 11.28
CA GLY A 209 -36.85 -1.25 11.64
C GLY A 209 -36.98 -1.49 13.15
N ASP A 210 -35.93 -1.21 13.91
CA ASP A 210 -35.93 -1.29 15.38
C ASP A 210 -36.86 -0.26 16.05
N ASN A 211 -37.07 0.91 15.42
CA ASN A 211 -37.89 2.00 15.98
C ASN A 211 -39.35 1.94 15.53
N LEU A 212 -39.69 1.11 14.54
CA LEU A 212 -41.06 0.89 14.07
C LEU A 212 -41.81 -0.20 14.87
N LYS A 213 -41.10 -0.95 15.72
CA LYS A 213 -41.66 -1.99 16.62
C LYS A 213 -41.76 -1.49 18.06
#